data_AF-A0A2W4IYN5-F1
#
_entry.id   AF-A0A2W4IYN5-F1
#
_cell.length_a   1.000
_cell.length_b   1.000
_cell.length_c   1.000
_cell.angle_alpha   90.00
_cell.angle_beta   90.00
_cell.angle_gamma   90.00
#
_symmetry.space_group_name_H-M   'P 1'
#
loop_
_entity.id
_entity.type
_entity.pdbx_description
1 polymer ?
#
loop_
_entity_poly.entity_id
_entity_poly.type
_entity_poly.pdbx_seq_one_letter_code
_entity_poly.pdbx_strand_id
1 'polypeptide(L)'
;MSSMSELQIPSDLKPSDGRFGCGPSKVRPEQLANLASAGAKVMGTSHRQKPVKSLVGSVRSGLRELFSLPDDYEVVLGNGGSTAFWDA
;
A
#
# COMPACT_ATOMS: atom_id res chain seq x y z
N MET A 1 5.44 23.91 40.79
CA MET A 1 5.40 23.12 39.53
C MET A 1 3.95 23.08 39.09
N SER A 2 3.57 23.82 38.06
CA SER A 2 2.18 23.80 37.56
C SER A 2 1.91 22.44 36.93
N SER A 3 0.87 21.75 37.37
CA SER A 3 0.39 20.54 36.70
C SER A 3 -0.10 20.93 35.31
N MET A 4 0.54 20.45 34.24
CA MET A 4 -0.06 20.52 32.91
C MET A 4 -1.35 19.69 32.95
N SER A 5 -2.49 20.37 32.92
CA SER A 5 -3.76 19.77 32.56
C SER A 5 -3.63 19.24 31.13
N GLU A 6 -3.79 17.93 30.95
CA GLU A 6 -3.76 17.32 29.64
C GLU A 6 -4.85 17.93 28.73
N LEU A 7 -4.45 18.45 27.56
CA LEU A 7 -5.39 18.98 26.57
C LEU A 7 -6.10 17.81 25.88
N GLN A 8 -7.38 17.64 26.17
CA GLN A 8 -8.22 16.60 25.57
C GLN A 8 -9.03 17.17 24.41
N ILE A 9 -8.82 16.65 23.20
CA ILE A 9 -9.66 16.97 22.03
C ILE A 9 -11.03 16.30 22.22
N PRO A 10 -12.16 17.04 22.14
CA PRO A 10 -13.50 16.47 22.17
C PRO A 10 -13.66 15.33 21.15
N SER A 11 -14.29 14.23 21.57
CA SER A 11 -14.34 12.99 20.78
C SER A 11 -15.03 13.15 19.43
N ASP A 12 -16.03 14.02 19.37
CA ASP A 12 -16.80 14.39 18.18
C ASP A 12 -15.99 15.22 17.17
N LEU A 13 -14.88 15.82 17.60
CA LEU A 13 -13.94 16.55 16.74
C LEU A 13 -12.78 15.67 16.25
N LYS A 14 -12.63 14.45 16.75
CA LYS A 14 -11.56 13.55 16.31
C LYS A 14 -11.85 13.04 14.89
N PRO A 15 -10.83 12.91 14.04
CA PRO A 15 -11.00 12.24 12.75
C PRO A 15 -11.35 10.77 12.98
N SER A 16 -12.05 10.17 12.02
CA SER A 16 -12.35 8.74 12.03
C SER A 16 -11.09 7.86 11.96
N ASP A 17 -9.95 8.41 11.53
CA ASP A 17 -8.65 7.75 11.50
C ASP A 17 -7.54 8.76 11.75
N GLY A 18 -6.63 8.46 12.67
CA GLY A 18 -5.55 9.36 13.08
C GLY A 18 -4.26 9.26 12.26
N ARG A 19 -4.21 8.46 11.19
CA ARG A 19 -2.97 8.19 10.42
C ARG A 19 -2.73 9.26 9.34
N PHE A 20 -2.06 10.35 9.72
CA PHE A 20 -1.69 11.48 8.83
C PHE A 20 -0.24 11.45 8.31
N GLY A 21 0.46 10.31 8.40
CA GLY A 21 1.84 10.18 7.93
C GLY A 21 1.96 10.33 6.40
N CYS A 22 3.07 10.92 5.94
CA CYS A 22 3.39 11.11 4.51
C CYS A 22 4.11 9.91 3.86
N GLY A 23 4.24 8.79 4.57
CA GLY A 23 4.99 7.61 4.13
C GLY A 23 5.77 6.98 5.29
N PRO A 24 5.34 5.83 5.85
CA PRO A 24 4.09 5.12 5.56
C PRO A 24 2.84 5.97 5.85
N SER A 25 1.73 5.68 5.16
CA SER A 25 0.46 6.41 5.26
C SER A 25 -0.71 5.46 5.59
N LYS A 26 -1.92 6.02 5.73
CA LYS A 26 -3.14 5.25 6.06
C LYS A 26 -3.41 4.13 5.05
N VAL A 27 -3.41 2.88 5.53
CA VAL A 27 -3.98 1.72 4.82
C VAL A 27 -5.40 1.49 5.29
N ARG A 28 -6.36 1.42 4.37
CA ARG A 28 -7.79 1.27 4.72
C ARG A 28 -8.08 -0.13 5.31
N PRO A 29 -8.98 -0.28 6.29
CA PRO A 29 -9.25 -1.58 6.93
C PRO A 29 -9.62 -2.71 5.95
N GLU A 30 -10.40 -2.42 4.91
CA GLU A 30 -10.82 -3.37 3.90
C GLU A 30 -9.65 -3.89 3.04
N GLN A 31 -8.59 -3.09 2.85
CA GLN A 31 -7.38 -3.55 2.15
C GLN A 31 -6.62 -4.58 3.00
N LEU A 32 -6.56 -4.38 4.31
CA LEU A 32 -5.97 -5.36 5.24
C LEU A 32 -6.81 -6.64 5.31
N ALA A 33 -8.14 -6.51 5.36
CA ALA A 33 -9.04 -7.65 5.34
C ALA A 33 -8.91 -8.49 4.06
N ASN A 34 -8.73 -7.83 2.90
CA ASN A 34 -8.48 -8.52 1.63
C ASN A 34 -7.15 -9.29 1.63
N LEU A 35 -6.11 -8.76 2.26
CA LEU A 35 -4.84 -9.48 2.44
C LEU A 35 -5.03 -10.73 3.30
N ALA A 36 -5.74 -10.61 4.43
CA ALA A 36 -6.01 -11.72 5.34
C ALA A 36 -6.93 -12.80 4.75
N SER A 37 -7.74 -12.47 3.74
CA SER A 37 -8.68 -13.38 3.10
C SER A 37 -8.17 -13.90 1.75
N ALA A 38 -8.42 -13.17 0.66
CA ALA A 38 -8.03 -13.58 -0.69
C ALA A 38 -6.50 -13.63 -0.85
N GLY A 39 -5.79 -12.66 -0.25
CA GLY A 39 -4.34 -12.57 -0.29
C GLY A 39 -3.65 -13.76 0.39
N ALA A 40 -4.26 -14.34 1.44
CA ALA A 40 -3.70 -15.48 2.16
C ALA A 40 -3.39 -16.68 1.25
N LYS A 41 -4.13 -16.84 0.14
CA LYS A 41 -3.95 -17.95 -0.83
C LYS A 41 -2.60 -17.94 -1.55
N VAL A 42 -1.94 -16.79 -1.65
CA VAL A 42 -0.63 -16.66 -2.31
C VAL A 42 0.53 -16.57 -1.32
N MET A 43 0.24 -16.30 -0.04
CA MET A 43 1.25 -16.17 1.00
C MET A 43 2.00 -17.49 1.21
N GLY A 44 3.33 -17.43 1.32
CA GLY A 44 4.17 -18.62 1.49
C GLY A 44 4.32 -19.49 0.24
N THR A 45 3.74 -19.09 -0.90
CA THR A 45 3.89 -19.81 -2.18
C THR A 45 5.03 -19.24 -3.03
N SER A 46 5.50 -20.00 -4.02
CA SER A 46 6.62 -19.57 -4.87
C SER A 46 6.21 -18.46 -5.85
N HIS A 47 7.00 -17.39 -5.88
CA HIS A 47 6.84 -16.26 -6.82
C HIS A 47 6.98 -16.66 -8.29
N ARG A 48 7.59 -17.82 -8.57
CA ARG A 48 7.76 -18.34 -9.94
C ARG A 48 6.51 -19.07 -10.46
N GLN A 49 5.55 -19.33 -9.59
CA GLN A 49 4.35 -20.11 -9.92
C GLN A 49 3.20 -19.21 -10.37
N LYS A 50 2.25 -19.83 -11.08
CA LYS A 50 1.09 -19.13 -11.68
C LYS A 50 0.36 -18.18 -10.72
N PRO A 51 0.03 -18.55 -9.45
CA PRO A 51 -0.74 -17.68 -8.58
C PRO A 51 -0.08 -16.32 -8.32
N VAL A 52 1.22 -16.30 -8.00
CA VAL A 52 1.95 -15.04 -7.75
C VAL A 52 2.23 -14.30 -9.06
N LYS A 53 2.53 -15.00 -10.16
CA LYS A 53 2.68 -14.35 -11.49
C LYS A 53 1.40 -13.65 -11.93
N SER A 54 0.23 -14.25 -11.67
CA SER A 54 -1.07 -13.63 -11.95
C SER A 54 -1.31 -12.39 -11.10
N LEU A 55 -0.93 -12.39 -9.81
CA LEU A 55 -0.98 -11.21 -8.96
C LEU A 55 -0.08 -10.08 -9.47
N VAL A 56 1.17 -10.38 -9.84
CA VAL A 56 2.08 -9.39 -10.45
C VAL A 56 1.49 -8.86 -11.76
N GLY A 57 0.89 -9.73 -12.58
CA GLY A 57 0.20 -9.36 -13.80
C GLY A 57 -0.94 -8.37 -13.56
N SER A 58 -1.77 -8.59 -12.54
CA SER A 58 -2.89 -7.67 -12.22
C SER A 58 -2.42 -6.32 -11.69
N VAL A 59 -1.29 -6.27 -10.97
CA VAL A 59 -0.66 -4.99 -10.58
C VAL A 59 -0.21 -4.22 -11.83
N ARG A 60 0.50 -4.88 -12.75
CA ARG A 60 0.97 -4.25 -14.00
C ARG A 60 -0.21 -3.75 -14.85
N SER A 61 -1.26 -4.55 -15.03
CA SER A 61 -2.43 -4.14 -15.82
C SER A 61 -3.19 -2.99 -15.16
N GLY A 62 -3.40 -3.04 -13.84
CA GLY A 62 -4.08 -1.98 -13.11
C GLY A 62 -3.32 -0.66 -13.15
N LEU A 63 -1.98 -0.68 -13.10
CA LEU A 63 -1.17 0.52 -13.27
C LEU A 63 -1.23 1.07 -14.71
N ARG A 64 -1.23 0.20 -15.73
CA ARG A 64 -1.41 0.63 -17.12
C ARG A 64 -2.75 1.35 -17.31
N GLU A 65 -3.82 0.81 -16.74
CA GLU A 65 -5.16 1.39 -16.79
C GLU A 65 -5.24 2.71 -16.01
N LEU A 66 -4.82 2.71 -14.74
CA LEU A 66 -4.90 3.87 -13.84
C LEU A 66 -4.21 5.11 -14.41
N PHE A 67 -3.08 4.92 -15.08
CA PHE A 67 -2.29 6.00 -15.66
C PHE A 67 -2.51 6.18 -17.17
N SER A 68 -3.42 5.41 -17.79
CA SER A 68 -3.71 5.47 -19.23
C SER A 68 -2.44 5.38 -20.09
N LEU A 69 -1.62 4.36 -19.84
CA LEU A 69 -0.31 4.21 -20.50
C LEU A 69 -0.45 4.06 -22.02
N PRO A 70 0.45 4.68 -22.81
CA PRO A 70 0.60 4.37 -24.23
C PRO A 70 0.96 2.89 -24.46
N ASP A 71 0.71 2.40 -25.67
CA ASP A 71 0.93 0.99 -26.02
C ASP A 71 2.41 0.58 -25.92
N ASP A 72 3.33 1.52 -26.20
CA ASP A 72 4.79 1.33 -26.20
C ASP A 72 5.44 1.49 -24.80
N TYR A 73 4.65 1.76 -23.76
CA TYR A 73 5.14 1.91 -22.38
C TYR A 73 5.04 0.60 -21.60
N GLU A 74 5.99 0.35 -20.71
CA GLU A 74 6.00 -0.84 -19.86
C GLU A 74 6.03 -0.49 -18.36
N VAL A 75 5.30 -1.27 -17.56
CA VAL A 75 5.39 -1.22 -16.10
C VAL A 75 6.46 -2.20 -15.63
N VAL A 76 7.51 -1.69 -14.99
CA VAL A 76 8.59 -2.49 -14.40
C VAL A 76 8.54 -2.36 -12.87
N LEU A 77 8.86 -3.44 -12.16
CA LEU A 77 8.88 -3.47 -10.69
C LEU A 77 10.08 -4.29 -10.18
N GLY A 78 10.64 -3.86 -9.06
CA GLY A 78 11.76 -4.50 -8.36
C GLY A 78 11.76 -4.14 -6.88
N ASN A 79 12.55 -4.88 -6.09
CA ASN A 79 12.70 -4.60 -4.66
C ASN A 79 13.60 -3.38 -4.42
N GLY A 80 13.33 -2.60 -3.37
CA GLY A 80 14.18 -1.48 -2.93
C GLY A 80 13.44 -0.16 -2.72
N GLY A 81 12.31 0.04 -3.39
CA GLY A 81 11.57 1.31 -3.34
C GLY A 81 12.21 2.41 -4.18
N SER A 82 11.77 3.67 -4.01
CA SER A 82 12.18 4.78 -4.87
C SER A 82 13.68 5.08 -4.80
N THR A 83 14.33 4.91 -3.65
CA THR A 83 15.76 5.19 -3.47
C THR A 83 16.65 4.30 -4.33
N ALA A 84 16.28 3.02 -4.52
CA ALA A 84 17.06 2.09 -5.33
C ALA A 84 17.18 2.49 -6.80
N PHE A 85 16.33 3.40 -7.29
CA PHE A 85 16.41 3.93 -8.64
C PHE A 85 17.44 5.07 -8.79
N TRP A 86 17.77 5.77 -7.69
CA TRP A 86 18.63 6.95 -7.72
C TRP A 86 20.08 6.66 -7.32
N ASP A 87 20.32 5.56 -6.61
CA ASP A 87 21.67 5.10 -6.21
C ASP A 87 22.31 4.14 -7.24
N ALA A 88 21.71 4.00 -8.43
CA ALA A 88 22.19 3.13 -9.53
C ALA A 88 23.07 3.89 -10.52
#